data_AF-A0A1I1BEF5-F1
#
_entry.id   AF-A0A1I1BEF5-F1
#
_cell.length_a   1.000
_cell.length_b   1.000
_cell.length_c   1.000
_cell.angle_alpha   90.00
_cell.angle_beta   90.00
_cell.angle_gamma   90.00
#
_symmetry.space_group_name_H-M   'P 1'
#
loop_
_entity.id
_entity.type
_entity.pdbx_description
1 polymer ?
#
loop_
_entity_poly.entity_id
_entity_poly.type
_entity_poly.pdbx_seq_one_letter_code
_entity_poly.pdbx_strand_id
1 'polypeptide(L)'
;MNPKEFINTIYLGDRFCKSILIDGYNERVKIQINTISRIRSESGNWEYYNDENIEDGLIVFTGVKSILLEPQGFIPNDEIELVSAELIEDDEESFIFNISAASCDQQGRCTRVEMKIIAEAIHLEDPTRQGVEINE
;
A
#
# COMPACT_ATOMS: atom_id res chain seq x y z
N MET A 1 8.78 10.09 8.75
CA MET A 1 8.03 10.93 7.79
C MET A 1 6.54 10.82 8.12
N ASN A 2 5.66 11.80 7.83
CA ASN A 2 4.22 11.57 8.06
C ASN A 2 3.65 10.62 6.98
N PRO A 3 2.52 9.92 7.22
CA PRO A 3 1.97 8.95 6.25
C PRO A 3 1.73 9.51 4.84
N LYS A 4 1.27 10.76 4.75
CA LYS A 4 1.01 11.44 3.47
C LYS A 4 2.29 11.68 2.67
N GLU A 5 3.36 12.12 3.34
CA GLU A 5 4.67 12.27 2.74
C GLU A 5 5.28 10.92 2.36
N PHE A 6 5.12 9.90 3.22
CA PHE A 6 5.71 8.59 3.04
C PHE A 6 5.21 7.89 1.78
N ILE A 7 3.91 7.95 1.49
CA ILE A 7 3.34 7.36 0.28
C ILE A 7 3.96 7.92 -0.99
N ASN A 8 4.30 9.22 -1.02
CA ASN A 8 4.93 9.83 -2.19
C ASN A 8 6.34 9.29 -2.46
N THR A 9 6.94 8.59 -1.48
CA THR A 9 8.22 7.91 -1.66
C THR A 9 8.06 6.50 -2.23
N ILE A 10 6.83 6.00 -2.39
CA ILE A 10 6.53 4.66 -2.88
C ILE A 10 6.12 4.77 -4.35
N TYR A 11 6.78 3.99 -5.21
CA TYR A 11 6.42 3.89 -6.62
C TYR A 11 6.04 2.47 -6.98
N LEU A 12 4.79 2.30 -7.44
CA LEU A 12 4.22 1.01 -7.81
C LEU A 12 3.98 0.83 -9.31
N GLY A 13 4.35 1.80 -10.17
CA GLY A 13 4.34 1.69 -11.64
C GLY A 13 3.50 0.56 -12.27
N ASP A 14 4.18 -0.44 -12.81
CA ASP A 14 3.64 -1.67 -13.41
C ASP A 14 3.64 -2.87 -12.44
N ARG A 15 3.50 -2.61 -11.14
CA ARG A 15 3.55 -3.60 -10.06
C ARG A 15 2.16 -4.12 -9.75
N PHE A 16 2.09 -5.32 -9.17
CA PHE A 16 0.83 -6.01 -8.91
C PHE A 16 0.71 -6.53 -7.49
N CYS A 17 -0.52 -6.53 -6.99
CA CYS A 17 -0.91 -7.08 -5.72
C CYS A 17 -0.84 -8.61 -5.76
N LYS A 18 -0.02 -9.21 -4.90
CA LYS A 18 0.09 -10.67 -4.74
C LYS A 18 -0.86 -11.20 -3.67
N SER A 19 -1.02 -10.47 -2.57
CA SER A 19 -1.88 -10.89 -1.46
C SER A 19 -2.26 -9.73 -0.55
N ILE A 20 -3.38 -9.90 0.16
CA ILE A 20 -3.82 -9.00 1.23
C ILE A 20 -4.02 -9.87 2.47
N LEU A 21 -3.28 -9.58 3.55
CA LEU A 21 -3.48 -10.18 4.87
C LEU A 21 -4.20 -9.19 5.78
N ILE A 22 -5.26 -9.65 6.44
CA ILE A 22 -6.01 -8.89 7.42
C ILE A 22 -5.84 -9.58 8.77
N ASP A 23 -5.23 -8.89 9.71
CA ASP A 23 -5.01 -9.34 11.08
C ASP A 23 -5.73 -8.41 12.04
N GLY A 24 -6.97 -8.78 12.39
CA GLY A 24 -7.80 -7.99 13.29
C GLY A 24 -7.38 -8.06 14.76
N TYR A 25 -6.52 -9.01 15.16
CA TYR A 25 -6.04 -9.09 16.54
C TYR A 25 -4.92 -8.07 16.79
N ASN A 26 -4.03 -7.90 15.81
CA ASN A 26 -2.93 -6.93 15.87
C ASN A 26 -3.24 -5.63 15.14
N GLU A 27 -4.48 -5.44 14.67
CA GLU A 27 -4.95 -4.24 13.95
C GLU A 27 -4.07 -3.90 12.74
N ARG A 28 -3.78 -4.91 11.92
CA ARG A 28 -2.84 -4.83 10.79
C ARG A 28 -3.46 -5.27 9.47
N VAL A 29 -3.12 -4.54 8.42
CA VAL A 29 -3.35 -4.96 7.03
C VAL A 29 -2.02 -4.95 6.32
N LYS A 30 -1.70 -6.05 5.62
CA LYS A 30 -0.49 -6.16 4.81
C LYS A 30 -0.87 -6.44 3.37
N ILE A 31 -0.36 -5.63 2.45
CA ILE A 31 -0.52 -5.83 1.02
C ILE A 31 0.85 -6.23 0.46
N GLN A 32 0.95 -7.43 -0.08
CA GLN A 32 2.17 -7.88 -0.73
C GLN A 32 2.17 -7.43 -2.18
N ILE A 33 3.27 -6.80 -2.58
CA ILE A 33 3.52 -6.36 -3.95
C ILE A 33 4.68 -7.18 -4.51
N ASN A 34 4.65 -7.50 -5.79
CA ASN A 34 5.75 -8.21 -6.43
C ASN A 34 7.10 -7.46 -6.31
N THR A 35 7.09 -6.14 -6.47
CA THR A 35 8.26 -5.30 -6.23
C THR A 35 7.78 -3.92 -5.79
N ILE A 36 8.36 -3.36 -4.74
CA ILE A 36 8.12 -1.97 -4.32
C ILE A 36 9.36 -1.15 -4.65
N SER A 37 9.22 -0.08 -5.43
CA SER A 37 10.31 0.85 -5.72
C SER A 37 10.20 2.12 -4.87
N ARG A 38 11.33 2.80 -4.62
CA ARG A 38 11.38 4.03 -3.82
C ARG A 38 11.78 5.25 -4.64
N ILE A 39 11.06 6.35 -4.46
CA ILE A 39 11.42 7.68 -4.98
C ILE A 39 12.23 8.42 -3.92
N ARG A 40 13.49 8.74 -4.26
CA ARG A 40 14.44 9.49 -3.41
C ARG A 40 14.88 10.83 -3.99
N SER A 41 14.37 11.20 -5.16
CA SER A 41 14.76 12.45 -5.79
C SER A 41 14.31 13.64 -4.94
N GLU A 42 15.16 14.65 -4.81
CA GLU A 42 14.79 15.92 -4.17
C GLU A 42 13.64 16.62 -4.91
N SER A 43 13.44 16.30 -6.20
CA SER A 43 12.37 16.84 -7.04
C SER A 43 11.01 16.15 -6.84
N GLY A 44 10.97 15.01 -6.14
CA GLY A 44 9.77 14.18 -5.99
C GLY A 44 9.37 13.43 -7.27
N ASN A 45 10.12 13.55 -8.36
CA ASN A 45 9.89 12.81 -9.59
C ASN A 45 10.53 11.43 -9.55
N TRP A 46 9.97 10.48 -10.29
CA TRP A 46 10.64 9.20 -10.52
C TRP A 46 11.96 9.43 -11.28
N GLU A 47 13.06 9.13 -10.62
CA GLU A 47 14.38 8.99 -11.21
C GLU A 47 14.71 7.50 -11.16
N TYR A 48 15.12 6.91 -12.28
CA TYR A 48 15.38 5.47 -12.34
C TYR A 48 16.45 5.07 -11.32
N TYR A 49 16.01 4.45 -10.23
CA TYR A 49 16.82 4.08 -9.07
C TYR A 49 16.27 2.79 -8.45
N ASN A 50 17.03 1.70 -8.57
CA ASN A 50 16.58 0.36 -8.18
C ASN A 50 17.25 -0.19 -6.92
N ASP A 51 18.23 0.51 -6.35
CA ASP A 51 19.02 0.01 -5.21
C ASP A 51 18.16 -0.16 -3.94
N GLU A 52 17.02 0.52 -3.87
CA GLU A 52 16.02 0.41 -2.80
C GLU A 52 14.76 -0.38 -3.21
N ASN A 53 14.80 -1.13 -4.31
CA ASN A 53 13.70 -2.02 -4.66
C ASN A 53 13.56 -3.13 -3.61
N ILE A 54 12.31 -3.38 -3.21
CA ILE A 54 11.95 -4.44 -2.29
C ILE A 54 11.16 -5.48 -3.07
N GLU A 55 11.82 -6.56 -3.49
CA GLU A 55 11.17 -7.72 -4.09
C GLU A 55 10.28 -8.42 -3.05
N ASP A 56 9.07 -8.80 -3.48
CA ASP A 56 8.05 -9.39 -2.62
C ASP A 56 7.72 -8.57 -1.35
N GLY A 57 7.92 -7.25 -1.45
CA GLY A 57 7.73 -6.29 -0.36
C GLY A 57 6.29 -6.20 0.15
N LEU A 58 6.17 -5.79 1.40
CA LEU A 58 4.87 -5.58 2.05
C LEU A 58 4.66 -4.10 2.31
N ILE A 59 3.51 -3.57 1.88
CA ILE A 59 2.96 -2.32 2.40
C ILE A 59 2.11 -2.68 3.61
N VAL A 60 2.44 -2.12 4.77
CA VAL A 60 1.81 -2.47 6.03
C VAL A 60 1.11 -1.26 6.61
N PHE A 61 -0.15 -1.44 6.99
CA PHE A 61 -0.96 -0.48 7.72
C PHE A 61 -1.14 -0.99 9.15
N THR A 62 -0.97 -0.11 10.14
CA THR A 62 -1.08 -0.43 11.58
C THR A 62 -2.11 0.46 12.27
N GLY A 63 -2.74 -0.02 13.34
CA GLY A 63 -3.85 0.68 13.98
C GLY A 63 -5.07 0.72 13.05
N VAL A 64 -5.29 -0.36 12.29
CA VAL A 64 -6.35 -0.43 11.28
C VAL A 64 -7.72 -0.47 11.96
N LYS A 65 -8.55 0.54 11.71
CA LYS A 65 -9.91 0.67 12.24
C LYS A 65 -10.97 0.14 11.27
N SER A 66 -10.75 0.28 9.96
CA SER A 66 -11.69 -0.24 8.96
C SER A 66 -11.04 -0.45 7.59
N ILE A 67 -11.67 -1.32 6.79
CA ILE A 67 -11.30 -1.63 5.40
C ILE A 67 -12.59 -1.67 4.58
N LEU A 68 -12.62 -0.96 3.47
CA LEU A 68 -13.70 -0.99 2.49
C LEU A 68 -13.13 -1.33 1.12
N LEU A 69 -13.84 -2.19 0.37
CA LEU A 69 -13.56 -2.49 -1.02
C LEU A 69 -14.82 -2.19 -1.84
N GLU A 70 -14.67 -1.37 -2.87
CA GLU A 70 -15.76 -0.99 -3.78
C GLU A 70 -15.34 -1.22 -5.24
N PRO A 71 -16.05 -2.03 -6.04
CA PRO A 71 -17.25 -2.78 -5.67
C PRO A 71 -16.97 -3.94 -4.70
N GLN A 72 -17.96 -4.27 -3.88
CA GLN A 72 -17.88 -5.38 -2.93
C GLN A 72 -17.78 -6.74 -3.64
N GLY A 73 -17.08 -7.68 -3.02
CA GLY A 73 -16.95 -9.07 -3.49
C GLY A 73 -15.74 -9.32 -4.39
N PHE A 74 -14.98 -8.28 -4.73
CA PHE A 74 -13.74 -8.40 -5.51
C PHE A 74 -12.52 -8.27 -4.62
N ILE A 75 -11.56 -9.19 -4.76
CA ILE A 75 -10.31 -9.19 -4.01
C ILE A 75 -9.19 -8.82 -4.99
N PRO A 76 -8.49 -7.69 -4.79
CA PRO A 76 -7.38 -7.30 -5.66
C PRO A 76 -6.26 -8.33 -5.73
N ASN A 77 -5.78 -8.57 -6.94
CA ASN A 77 -4.74 -9.58 -7.25
C ASN A 77 -3.90 -9.23 -8.49
N ASP A 78 -3.96 -7.97 -8.93
CA ASP A 78 -3.27 -7.49 -10.13
C ASP A 78 -2.81 -6.03 -9.89
N GLU A 79 -2.59 -5.24 -10.96
CA GLU A 79 -2.18 -3.83 -10.97
C GLU A 79 -2.69 -3.05 -9.75
N ILE A 80 -1.80 -2.31 -9.09
CA ILE A 80 -2.11 -1.60 -7.84
C ILE A 80 -1.37 -0.28 -7.72
N GLU A 81 -2.08 0.73 -7.23
CA GLU A 81 -1.61 2.09 -7.03
C GLU A 81 -2.00 2.58 -5.63
N LEU A 82 -1.04 3.20 -4.92
CA LEU A 82 -1.33 4.00 -3.74
C LEU A 82 -1.72 5.40 -4.20
N VAL A 83 -2.97 5.80 -3.97
CA VAL A 83 -3.52 7.04 -4.54
C VAL A 83 -3.31 8.22 -3.59
N SER A 84 -3.68 8.07 -2.31
CA SER A 84 -3.53 9.14 -1.32
C SER A 84 -3.52 8.63 0.11
N ALA A 85 -2.99 9.45 1.02
CA ALA A 85 -3.29 9.41 2.44
C ALA A 85 -3.78 10.78 2.90
N GLU A 86 -4.93 10.78 3.57
CA GLU A 86 -5.63 11.98 4.04
C GLU A 86 -5.86 11.86 5.54
N LEU A 87 -5.45 12.88 6.31
CA LEU A 87 -5.74 12.94 7.75
C LEU A 87 -7.25 13.09 7.96
N ILE A 88 -7.80 12.40 8.95
CA ILE A 88 -9.22 12.53 9.33
C ILE A 88 -9.37 13.76 10.23
N GLU A 89 -10.23 14.70 9.85
CA GLU A 89 -10.40 15.98 10.58
C GLU A 89 -10.85 15.80 12.05
N ASP A 90 -11.68 14.80 12.32
CA ASP A 90 -12.21 14.49 13.66
C ASP A 90 -11.39 13.44 14.44
N ASP A 91 -10.31 12.92 13.86
CA ASP A 91 -9.42 11.90 14.44
C ASP A 91 -7.98 12.19 14.00
N GLU A 92 -7.29 13.05 14.76
CA GLU A 92 -5.95 13.56 14.45
C GLU A 92 -4.85 12.48 14.41
N GLU A 93 -5.16 11.24 14.80
CA GLU A 93 -4.21 10.12 14.78
C GLU A 93 -4.41 9.21 13.56
N SER A 94 -5.51 9.38 12.81
CA SER A 94 -5.91 8.43 11.77
C SER A 94 -5.91 9.04 10.37
N PHE A 95 -5.58 8.18 9.41
CA PHE A 95 -5.53 8.50 8.00
C PHE A 95 -6.50 7.61 7.22
N ILE A 96 -7.08 8.17 6.16
CA ILE A 96 -7.75 7.42 5.10
C ILE A 96 -6.72 7.19 4.00
N PHE A 97 -6.36 5.92 3.80
CA PHE A 97 -5.53 5.46 2.72
C PHE A 97 -6.41 5.03 1.55
N ASN A 98 -6.34 5.73 0.42
CA ASN A 98 -7.03 5.38 -0.81
C ASN A 98 -6.08 4.61 -1.72
N ILE A 99 -6.49 3.43 -2.15
CA ILE A 99 -5.70 2.49 -2.96
C ILE A 99 -6.59 2.03 -4.11
N SER A 100 -6.08 2.10 -5.33
CA SER A 100 -6.80 1.60 -6.50
C SER A 100 -6.09 0.36 -7.00
N ALA A 101 -6.83 -0.73 -7.20
CA ALA A 101 -6.23 -1.98 -7.64
C ALA A 101 -7.16 -2.77 -8.57
N ALA A 102 -6.59 -3.66 -9.37
CA ALA A 102 -7.34 -4.55 -10.24
C ALA A 102 -7.58 -5.91 -9.56
N SER A 103 -8.79 -6.44 -9.78
CA SER A 103 -9.17 -7.82 -9.49
C SER A 103 -9.44 -8.52 -10.81
N CYS A 104 -8.53 -9.39 -11.22
CA CYS A 104 -8.56 -10.11 -12.50
C CYS A 104 -8.84 -11.60 -12.29
N ASP A 105 -9.69 -12.17 -13.14
CA ASP A 105 -9.97 -13.62 -13.15
C ASP A 105 -9.05 -14.39 -14.10
N GLN A 106 -9.19 -15.72 -14.12
CA GLN A 106 -8.38 -16.60 -14.99
C GLN A 106 -8.61 -16.39 -16.50
N GLN A 107 -9.67 -15.65 -16.88
CA GLN A 107 -9.96 -15.31 -18.28
C GLN A 107 -9.38 -13.94 -18.65
N GLY A 108 -8.68 -13.27 -17.73
CA GLY A 108 -8.11 -11.93 -17.90
C GLY A 108 -9.16 -10.82 -17.82
N ARG A 109 -10.35 -11.09 -17.28
CA ARG A 109 -11.36 -10.04 -17.06
C ARG A 109 -11.06 -9.35 -15.75
N CYS A 110 -10.85 -8.04 -15.81
CA CYS A 110 -10.45 -7.23 -14.67
C CYS A 110 -11.55 -6.26 -14.25
N THR A 111 -11.72 -6.11 -12.96
CA THR A 111 -12.55 -5.06 -12.33
C THR A 111 -11.65 -4.17 -11.49
N ARG A 112 -11.77 -2.84 -11.66
CA ARG A 112 -11.11 -1.87 -10.78
C ARG A 112 -11.83 -1.89 -9.43
N VAL A 113 -11.06 -2.00 -8.35
CA VAL A 113 -11.50 -1.98 -6.97
C VAL A 113 -10.83 -0.81 -6.27
N GLU A 114 -11.64 0.09 -5.75
CA GLU A 114 -11.19 1.16 -4.86
C GLU A 114 -11.22 0.63 -3.43
N MET A 115 -10.05 0.57 -2.82
CA MET A 115 -9.86 0.18 -1.44
C MET A 115 -9.62 1.40 -0.57
N LYS A 116 -10.33 1.46 0.55
CA LYS A 116 -10.10 2.46 1.60
C LYS A 116 -9.71 1.75 2.89
N ILE A 117 -8.58 2.14 3.45
CA ILE A 117 -8.13 1.67 4.76
C ILE A 117 -8.08 2.86 5.70
N ILE A 118 -8.78 2.78 6.84
CA ILE A 118 -8.60 3.75 7.92
C ILE A 118 -7.59 3.16 8.90
N ALA A 119 -6.44 3.81 9.07
CA ALA A 119 -5.36 3.35 9.93
C ALA A 119 -4.52 4.51 10.46
N GLU A 120 -3.72 4.26 11.50
CA GLU A 120 -2.89 5.28 12.17
C GLU A 120 -1.55 5.49 11.46
N ALA A 121 -0.97 4.43 10.90
CA ALA A 121 0.33 4.51 10.24
C ALA A 121 0.49 3.54 9.07
N ILE A 122 1.54 3.80 8.28
CA ILE A 122 1.98 3.01 7.13
C ILE A 122 3.50 2.84 7.17
N HIS A 123 3.98 1.65 6.82
CA HIS A 123 5.40 1.37 6.61
C HIS A 123 5.59 0.29 5.54
N LEU A 124 6.84 0.08 5.12
CA LEU A 124 7.23 -1.06 4.30
C LEU A 124 7.98 -2.10 5.12
N GLU A 125 7.80 -3.37 4.78
CA GLU A 125 8.65 -4.47 5.26
C GLU A 125 9.38 -5.12 4.07
N ASP A 126 10.68 -5.34 4.24
CA ASP A 126 11.51 -6.11 3.32
C ASP A 126 11.64 -7.55 3.84
N PRO A 127 11.19 -8.57 3.06
CA PRO A 127 11.27 -9.97 3.45
C PRO A 127 12.68 -10.44 3.81
N THR A 128 13.71 -9.80 3.24
CA THR A 128 15.12 -10.09 3.49
C THR A 128 15.65 -9.43 4.77
N ARG A 129 14.91 -8.47 5.33
CA ARG A 129 15.26 -7.70 6.55
C ARG A 129 14.12 -7.75 7.57
N GLN A 130 13.86 -8.95 8.09
CA GLN A 130 12.77 -9.19 9.04
C GLN A 130 12.86 -8.31 10.30
N GLY A 131 11.72 -7.78 10.73
CA GLY A 131 11.60 -6.94 11.92
C GLY A 131 12.08 -5.49 11.76
N VAL A 132 12.50 -5.10 10.55
CA VAL A 132 12.85 -3.72 10.24
C VAL A 132 11.67 -3.06 9.54
N GLU A 133 11.10 -2.04 10.17
CA GLU A 133 10.09 -1.19 9.57
C GLU A 133 10.78 -0.07 8.78
N ILE A 134 10.37 0.13 7.54
CA ILE A 134 10.86 1.21 6.69
C ILE A 134 9.76 2.26 6.61
N ASN A 135 9.97 3.42 7.24
CA ASN A 135 9.00 4.51 7.38
C ASN A 135 9.60 5.89 7.01
N GLU A 136 10.78 5.87 6.38
CA GLU A 136 11.47 7.02 5.80
C GLU A 136 12.10 6.67 4.45
#